data_AF-A0A822BIH6-F1
#
_entry.id   AF-A0A822BIH6-F1
#
_cell.length_a   1.000
_cell.length_b   1.000
_cell.length_c   1.000
_cell.angle_alpha   90.00
_cell.angle_beta   90.00
_cell.angle_gamma   90.00
#
_symmetry.space_group_name_H-M   'P 1'
#
loop_
_entity.id
_entity.type
_entity.pdbx_description
1 polymer ?
#
loop_
_entity_poly.entity_id
_entity_poly.type
_entity_poly.pdbx_seq_one_letter_code
_entity_poly.pdbx_strand_id
1 'polypeptide(L)'
;MVNGSHFLGGTITWQLQNKSAIGTSVAIVITQTYSWTYTSVICTSAMIANNQLLPTSAGNLICLPSCPGGFGTVPATPYCTDISVINGITVGQRLDTVYIPT
;
A
#
# COMPACT_ATOMS: atom_id res chain seq x y z
N MET A 1 -11.36 -5.98 15.26
CA MET A 1 -12.61 -6.03 14.49
C MET A 1 -12.62 -4.81 13.57
N VAL A 2 -12.44 -4.99 12.26
CA VAL A 2 -12.52 -3.89 11.28
C VAL A 2 -14.00 -3.74 10.92
N ASN A 3 -14.57 -2.56 11.13
CA ASN A 3 -15.94 -2.25 10.77
C ASN A 3 -16.03 -2.21 9.23
N GLY A 4 -16.43 -3.33 8.63
CA GLY A 4 -16.23 -3.68 7.22
C GLY A 4 -17.20 -3.05 6.22
N SER A 5 -17.96 -2.02 6.58
CA SER A 5 -18.90 -1.37 5.65
C SER A 5 -18.21 -0.53 4.57
N HIS A 6 -16.93 -0.23 4.73
CA HIS A 6 -16.23 0.76 3.91
C HIS A 6 -14.99 0.21 3.21
N PHE A 7 -14.40 -0.90 3.66
CA PHE A 7 -13.23 -1.51 3.02
C PHE A 7 -13.68 -2.63 2.09
N LEU A 8 -13.36 -2.50 0.81
CA LEU A 8 -13.78 -3.43 -0.23
C LEU A 8 -12.72 -4.50 -0.52
N GLY A 9 -11.56 -4.40 0.14
CA GLY A 9 -10.45 -5.33 -0.02
C GLY A 9 -9.23 -4.69 -0.67
N GLY A 10 -8.21 -5.51 -0.88
CA GLY A 10 -7.00 -5.09 -1.54
C GLY A 10 -6.02 -6.23 -1.77
N THR A 11 -4.87 -5.87 -2.31
CA THR A 11 -3.79 -6.78 -2.67
C THR A 11 -2.45 -6.22 -2.21
N ILE A 12 -1.57 -7.12 -1.81
CA ILE A 12 -0.17 -6.81 -1.55
C ILE A 12 0.63 -7.71 -2.47
N THR A 13 1.43 -7.11 -3.33
CA THR A 13 2.34 -7.81 -4.22
C THR A 13 3.76 -7.35 -3.95
N TRP A 14 4.74 -8.20 -4.26
CA TRP A 14 6.14 -7.87 -4.07
C TRP A 14 6.98 -8.42 -5.22
N GLN A 15 8.07 -7.74 -5.52
CA GLN A 15 9.04 -8.18 -6.53
C GLN A 15 10.44 -7.68 -6.19
N LEU A 16 11.45 -8.44 -6.62
CA LEU A 16 12.84 -7.99 -6.54
C LEU A 16 13.04 -6.83 -7.53
N GLN A 17 13.64 -5.73 -7.07
CA GLN A 17 13.97 -4.61 -7.94
C GLN A 17 15.06 -4.99 -8.96
N ASN A 18 16.06 -5.76 -8.53
CA ASN A 18 17.11 -6.31 -9.38
C ASN A 18 17.38 -7.76 -9.00
N LYS A 19 16.99 -8.69 -9.88
CA LYS A 19 17.16 -10.14 -9.67
C LYS A 19 18.62 -10.61 -9.75
N SER A 20 19.50 -9.79 -10.30
CA SER A 20 20.91 -10.10 -10.51
C SER A 20 21.82 -9.40 -9.50
N ALA A 21 21.25 -8.79 -8.45
CA ALA A 21 22.04 -8.15 -7.40
C ALA A 21 22.92 -9.17 -6.66
N ILE A 22 24.23 -8.87 -6.56
CA ILE A 22 25.27 -9.69 -5.93
C ILE A 22 25.82 -9.05 -4.64
N GLY A 23 25.03 -8.15 -4.02
CA GLY A 23 25.37 -7.49 -2.76
C GLY A 23 24.94 -8.28 -1.53
N THR A 24 25.20 -7.71 -0.35
CA THR A 24 24.79 -8.27 0.96
C THR A 24 23.34 -7.96 1.32
N SER A 25 22.59 -7.32 0.42
CA SER A 25 21.17 -7.05 0.58
C SER A 25 20.45 -7.04 -0.76
N VAL A 26 19.17 -7.38 -0.73
CA VAL A 26 18.28 -7.38 -1.89
C VAL A 26 17.17 -6.35 -1.68
N ALA A 27 16.97 -5.51 -2.69
CA ALA A 27 15.87 -4.54 -2.72
C ALA A 27 14.59 -5.22 -3.21
N ILE A 28 13.52 -5.11 -2.42
CA ILE A 28 12.18 -5.60 -2.74
C ILE A 28 11.24 -4.42 -2.83
N VAL A 29 10.51 -4.32 -3.94
CA VAL A 29 9.43 -3.35 -4.11
C VAL A 29 8.13 -4.03 -3.67
N ILE A 30 7.50 -3.48 -2.64
CA ILE A 30 6.19 -3.88 -2.16
C ILE A 30 5.17 -2.92 -2.75
N THR A 31 4.16 -3.44 -3.43
CA THR A 31 3.04 -2.67 -3.95
C THR A 31 1.78 -3.06 -3.20
N GLN A 32 1.15 -2.08 -2.57
CA GLN A 32 -0.11 -2.22 -1.87
C GLN A 32 -1.19 -1.52 -2.69
N THR A 33 -2.29 -2.21 -2.98
CA THR A 33 -3.47 -1.63 -3.63
C THR A 33 -4.69 -1.95 -2.79
N TYR A 34 -5.45 -0.93 -2.42
CA TYR A 34 -6.60 -1.05 -1.55
C TYR A 34 -7.79 -0.30 -2.13
N SER A 35 -8.99 -0.76 -1.79
CA SER A 35 -10.23 -0.16 -2.26
C SER A 35 -11.22 0.02 -1.12
N TRP A 36 -11.98 1.11 -1.22
CA TRP A 36 -13.00 1.49 -0.24
C TRP A 36 -14.25 2.02 -0.93
N THR A 37 -15.35 2.05 -0.17
CA THR A 37 -16.55 2.77 -0.57
C THR A 37 -16.26 4.28 -0.62
N TYR A 38 -16.52 4.91 -1.76
CA TYR A 38 -16.19 6.30 -2.06
C TYR A 38 -16.75 7.31 -1.05
N THR A 39 -17.99 7.11 -0.61
CA THR A 39 -18.64 8.01 0.36
C THR A 39 -18.00 8.00 1.74
N SER A 40 -17.14 7.02 2.00
CA SER A 40 -16.54 6.76 3.31
C SER A 40 -15.05 7.09 3.32
N VAL A 41 -14.36 6.85 2.19
CA VAL A 41 -13.01 7.29 1.94
C VAL A 41 -13.02 8.09 0.65
N ILE A 42 -13.15 9.41 0.78
CA ILE A 42 -13.23 10.30 -0.37
C ILE A 42 -11.85 10.40 -1.01
N CYS A 43 -11.83 10.23 -2.33
CA CYS A 43 -10.76 10.70 -3.16
C CYS A 43 -11.29 11.63 -4.25
N THR A 44 -10.50 12.60 -4.67
CA THR A 44 -10.85 13.51 -5.77
C THR A 44 -9.78 13.50 -6.84
N SER A 45 -10.11 13.97 -8.04
CA SER A 45 -9.12 14.18 -9.11
C SER A 45 -7.98 15.12 -8.66
N ALA A 46 -8.26 16.08 -7.77
CA ALA A 46 -7.23 16.93 -7.18
C ALA A 46 -6.29 16.16 -6.25
N MET A 47 -6.82 15.22 -5.44
CA MET A 47 -6.00 14.34 -4.61
C MET A 47 -5.07 13.47 -5.45
N ILE A 48 -5.57 12.90 -6.56
CA ILE A 48 -4.77 12.11 -7.50
C ILE A 48 -3.67 12.99 -8.11
N ALA A 49 -4.03 14.16 -8.66
CA ALA A 49 -3.08 15.06 -9.32
C ALA A 49 -1.98 15.57 -8.38
N ASN A 50 -2.25 15.66 -7.07
CA ASN A 50 -1.30 16.14 -6.07
C ASN A 50 -0.66 15.00 -5.25
N ASN A 51 -0.84 13.74 -5.64
CA ASN A 51 -0.33 12.56 -4.94
C ASN A 51 -0.63 12.62 -3.43
N GLN A 52 -1.89 12.87 -3.08
CA GLN A 52 -2.34 12.99 -1.70
C GLN A 52 -2.67 11.62 -1.10
N LEU A 53 -2.40 11.45 0.19
CA LEU A 53 -2.78 10.26 0.94
C LEU A 53 -4.30 10.17 1.06
N LEU A 54 -4.82 8.95 1.03
CA LEU A 54 -6.22 8.71 1.38
C LEU A 54 -6.44 8.99 2.88
N PRO A 55 -7.59 9.57 3.27
CA PRO A 55 -7.94 9.85 4.66
C PRO A 55 -8.39 8.58 5.39
N THR A 56 -7.57 7.53 5.35
CA THR A 56 -7.81 6.25 6.03
C THR A 56 -7.10 6.23 7.37
N SER A 57 -7.53 5.33 8.27
CA SER A 57 -6.75 5.05 9.48
C SER A 57 -5.34 4.64 9.12
N ALA A 58 -4.34 5.25 9.78
CA ALA A 58 -2.96 4.85 9.63
C ALA A 58 -2.77 3.39 10.07
N GLY A 59 -1.97 2.65 9.30
CA GLY A 59 -1.61 1.28 9.58
C GLY A 59 -0.24 0.98 9.02
N ASN A 60 0.32 -0.17 9.38
CA ASN A 60 1.60 -0.62 8.87
C ASN A 60 1.54 -2.10 8.50
N LEU A 61 2.23 -2.48 7.43
CA LEU A 61 2.68 -3.85 7.23
C LEU A 61 3.90 -4.06 8.12
N ILE A 62 3.77 -5.01 9.04
CA ILE A 62 4.85 -5.48 9.88
C ILE A 62 5.21 -6.88 9.45
N CYS A 63 6.50 -7.20 9.53
CA CYS A 63 6.92 -8.56 9.33
C CYS A 63 6.47 -9.45 10.50
N LEU A 64 6.10 -10.69 10.20
CA LEU A 64 5.80 -11.68 11.23
C LEU A 64 7.06 -11.97 12.07
N PRO A 65 6.93 -12.48 13.31
CA PRO A 65 8.06 -12.68 14.22
C PRO A 65 9.21 -13.56 13.67
N SER A 66 8.95 -14.37 12.65
CA SER A 66 9.92 -15.25 12.00
C SER A 66 10.65 -14.62 10.81
N CYS A 67 10.49 -13.32 10.56
CA CYS A 67 11.14 -12.66 9.44
C CYS A 67 12.64 -12.39 9.68
N PRO A 68 13.46 -12.41 8.62
CA PRO A 68 14.81 -11.88 8.66
C PRO A 68 14.80 -10.41 9.13
N GLY A 69 15.83 -10.01 9.87
CA GLY A 69 16.04 -8.61 10.21
C GLY A 69 16.13 -7.76 8.94
N GLY A 70 15.70 -6.49 9.01
CA GLY A 70 15.82 -5.53 7.90
C GLY A 70 14.56 -5.29 7.08
N PHE A 71 13.49 -6.10 7.21
CA PHE A 71 12.20 -5.80 6.55
C PHE A 71 11.59 -4.47 7.03
N GLY A 72 11.79 -4.13 8.31
CA GLY A 72 11.28 -2.90 8.91
C GLY A 72 9.75 -2.84 8.98
N THR A 73 9.23 -1.62 9.07
CA THR A 73 7.80 -1.33 9.11
C THR A 73 7.45 -0.55 7.86
N VAL A 74 6.46 -1.02 7.10
CA VAL A 74 6.03 -0.37 5.84
C VAL A 74 4.67 0.29 6.07
N PRO A 75 4.49 1.60 5.82
CA PRO A 75 3.20 2.25 5.98
C PRO A 75 2.14 1.62 5.08
N ALA A 76 0.93 1.45 5.59
CA ALA A 76 -0.21 0.91 4.86
C ALA A 76 -1.19 1.98 4.35
N THR A 77 -0.98 3.25 4.69
CA THR A 77 -1.79 4.36 4.17
C THR A 77 -1.40 4.66 2.72
N PRO A 78 -2.27 4.40 1.73
CA PRO A 78 -1.93 4.60 0.34
C PRO A 78 -2.20 6.03 -0.13
N TYR A 79 -1.60 6.37 -1.26
CA TYR A 79 -1.93 7.56 -2.03
C TYR A 79 -3.19 7.29 -2.84
N CYS A 80 -4.03 8.30 -3.03
CA CYS A 80 -5.13 8.13 -3.95
C CYS A 80 -4.63 8.00 -5.39
N THR A 81 -5.10 6.98 -6.09
CA THR A 81 -4.76 6.76 -7.49
C THR A 81 -5.97 6.76 -8.41
N ASP A 82 -7.16 6.38 -7.94
CA ASP A 82 -8.34 6.29 -8.81
C ASP A 82 -9.67 6.39 -8.05
N ILE A 83 -10.73 6.80 -8.75
CA ILE A 83 -12.10 6.89 -8.24
C ILE A 83 -13.12 6.41 -9.28
N SER A 84 -14.19 5.78 -8.81
CA SER A 84 -15.39 5.52 -9.59
C SER A 84 -16.62 5.93 -8.79
N VAL A 85 -17.12 7.14 -9.03
CA VAL A 85 -18.30 7.68 -8.33
C VAL A 85 -19.55 6.84 -8.63
N ILE A 86 -19.71 6.40 -9.89
CA ILE A 86 -20.87 5.58 -10.32
C ILE A 86 -20.92 4.24 -9.58
N ASN A 87 -19.76 3.60 -9.39
CA ASN A 87 -19.66 2.34 -8.65
C ASN A 87 -19.46 2.55 -7.14
N GLY A 88 -19.32 3.80 -6.70
CA GLY A 88 -19.03 4.14 -5.31
C GLY A 88 -17.70 3.60 -4.80
N ILE A 89 -16.64 3.59 -5.62
CA ILE A 89 -15.32 3.02 -5.29
C ILE A 89 -14.25 4.12 -5.25
N THR A 90 -13.40 4.08 -4.23
CA THR A 90 -12.11 4.78 -4.17
C THR A 90 -10.98 3.75 -4.16
N VAL A 91 -9.91 4.01 -4.92
CA VAL A 91 -8.71 3.17 -4.95
C VAL A 91 -7.51 3.99 -4.51
N GLY A 92 -6.67 3.37 -3.68
CA GLY A 92 -5.37 3.90 -3.35
C GLY A 92 -4.28 2.87 -3.55
N GLN A 93 -3.10 3.36 -3.95
CA GLN A 93 -1.89 2.55 -4.06
C GLN A 93 -0.71 3.16 -3.33
N ARG A 94 0.21 2.29 -2.93
CA ARG A 94 1.50 2.67 -2.35
C ARG A 94 2.57 1.72 -2.85
N LEU A 95 3.74 2.27 -3.13
CA LEU A 95 4.94 1.53 -3.45
C LEU A 95 6.02 1.89 -2.44
N ASP A 96 6.62 0.88 -1.81
CA ASP A 96 7.73 1.04 -0.88
C ASP A 96 8.85 0.08 -1.27
N THR A 97 10.10 0.53 -1.13
CA THR A 97 11.28 -0.32 -1.32
C THR A 97 11.84 -0.68 0.04
N VAL A 98 11.94 -1.98 0.33
CA VAL A 98 12.58 -2.52 1.53
C VAL A 98 13.87 -3.25 1.16
N TYR A 99 14.87 -3.20 2.04
CA TYR A 99 16.17 -3.85 1.82
C TYR A 99 16.33 -4.98 2.81
N ILE A 100 16.35 -6.22 2.30
CA ILE A 100 16.51 -7.41 3.13
C ILE A 100 17.97 -7.89 3.02
N PRO A 101 18.70 -8.02 4.14
CA PRO A 101 20.02 -8.64 4.17
C PRO A 101 19.95 -10.08 3.68
N THR A 102 20.94 -10.49 2.88
CA THR A 102 21.11 -11.87 2.40
C THR A 102 21.96 -12.69 3.34
#